data_AF-A0A427YLJ4-F1
#
_entry.id   AF-A0A427YLJ4-F1
#
_cell.length_a   1.000
_cell.length_b   1.000
_cell.length_c   1.000
_cell.angle_alpha   90.00
_cell.angle_beta   90.00
_cell.angle_gamma   90.00
#
_symmetry.space_group_name_H-M   'P 1'
#
loop_
_entity.id
_entity.type
_entity.pdbx_description
1 polymer ?
#
loop_
_entity_poly.entity_id
_entity_poly.type
_entity_poly.pdbx_seq_one_letter_code
_entity_poly.pdbx_strand_id
1 'polypeptide(L)'
;MPPKRSDLHHVTFHFFKSAVLLSIPASTTLTALKSQLLPALQPLSQTLPVSVPTSSDAIWLYEDNTTEGAPTALRCIEEEKGAGGRSVAQLGWGRWKSVYVSFRDENGSFSDPVYTVPDVEDEEPAEE
;
A
#
# COMPACT_ATOMS: atom_id res chain seq x y z
N MET A 1 -12.24 21.76 -26.09
CA MET A 1 -12.35 20.45 -25.41
C MET A 1 -12.05 20.67 -23.94
N PRO A 2 -12.91 20.25 -23.00
CA PRO A 2 -12.54 20.29 -21.59
C PRO A 2 -11.35 19.33 -21.36
N PRO A 3 -10.41 19.65 -20.47
CA PRO A 3 -9.26 18.78 -20.21
C PRO A 3 -9.76 17.43 -19.70
N LYS A 4 -9.25 16.34 -20.26
CA LYS A 4 -9.50 14.98 -19.75
C LYS A 4 -9.11 14.97 -18.27
N ARG A 5 -10.08 14.80 -17.37
CA ARG A 5 -9.79 14.57 -15.95
C ARG A 5 -8.78 13.42 -15.87
N SER A 6 -7.64 13.67 -15.24
CA SER A 6 -6.64 12.65 -14.98
C SER A 6 -7.22 11.67 -13.96
N ASP A 7 -7.59 10.47 -14.40
CA ASP A 7 -8.12 9.39 -13.55
C ASP A 7 -6.99 8.63 -12.82
N LEU A 8 -6.00 9.39 -12.35
CA LEU A 8 -4.82 8.92 -11.65
C LEU A 8 -5.11 8.84 -10.15
N HIS A 9 -4.86 7.68 -9.59
CA HIS A 9 -4.89 7.40 -8.17
C HIS A 9 -3.46 7.32 -7.66
N HIS A 10 -3.21 7.95 -6.52
CA HIS A 10 -1.93 7.95 -5.84
C HIS A 10 -2.03 7.00 -4.65
N VAL A 11 -1.27 5.91 -4.70
CA VAL A 11 -1.27 4.87 -3.67
C VAL A 11 0.08 4.86 -2.98
N THR A 12 0.08 5.14 -1.69
CA THR A 12 1.27 5.06 -0.82
C THR A 12 1.28 3.71 -0.14
N PHE A 13 2.30 2.92 -0.40
CA PHE A 13 2.54 1.62 0.22
C PHE A 13 3.47 1.78 1.41
N HIS A 14 2.98 1.50 2.61
CA HIS A 14 3.75 1.57 3.84
C HIS A 14 4.22 0.18 4.27
N PHE A 15 5.50 0.07 4.61
CA PHE A 15 6.12 -1.15 5.13
C PHE A 15 7.41 -0.82 5.88
N PHE A 16 7.60 -1.45 7.03
CA PHE A 16 8.67 -1.20 7.98
C PHE A 16 8.87 0.30 8.25
N LYS A 17 10.00 0.87 7.83
CA LYS A 17 10.34 2.30 7.93
C LYS A 17 10.43 2.96 6.56
N SER A 18 9.71 2.43 5.58
CA SER A 18 9.79 2.85 4.20
C SER A 18 8.40 2.98 3.59
N ALA A 19 8.33 3.82 2.56
CA ALA A 19 7.13 3.97 1.77
C ALA A 19 7.47 4.06 0.29
N VAL A 20 6.57 3.53 -0.54
CA VAL A 20 6.63 3.67 -2.00
C VAL A 20 5.35 4.33 -2.47
N LEU A 21 5.46 5.38 -3.27
CA LEU A 21 4.32 6.05 -3.89
C LEU A 21 4.22 5.61 -5.36
N LEU A 22 3.08 5.03 -5.74
CA LEU A 22 2.77 4.74 -7.14
C LEU A 22 1.59 5.59 -7.61
N SER A 23 1.71 6.16 -8.80
CA SER A 23 0.61 6.86 -9.47
C SER A 23 0.08 5.99 -10.59
N ILE A 24 -1.13 5.49 -10.44
CA ILE A 24 -1.72 4.47 -11.31
C ILE A 24 -3.12 4.84 -11.79
N PRO A 25 -3.55 4.38 -12.97
CA PRO A 25 -4.93 4.52 -13.42
C PRO A 25 -5.92 3.81 -12.49
N ALA A 26 -7.13 4.34 -12.36
CA ALA A 26 -8.23 3.72 -11.61
C ALA A 26 -8.59 2.30 -12.12
N SER A 27 -8.28 2.01 -13.39
CA SER A 27 -8.50 0.71 -14.02
C SER A 27 -7.45 -0.35 -13.68
N THR A 28 -6.35 0.01 -13.01
CA THR A 28 -5.31 -0.93 -12.61
C THR A 28 -5.84 -1.95 -11.60
N THR A 29 -5.66 -3.23 -11.88
CA THR A 29 -6.07 -4.34 -10.99
C THR A 29 -5.08 -4.53 -9.85
N LEU A 30 -5.51 -5.17 -8.76
CA LEU A 30 -4.64 -5.49 -7.63
C LEU A 30 -3.42 -6.33 -8.05
N THR A 31 -3.61 -7.33 -8.93
CA THR A 31 -2.47 -8.10 -9.45
C THR A 31 -1.49 -7.22 -10.22
N ALA A 32 -1.97 -6.33 -11.08
CA ALA A 32 -1.12 -5.41 -11.83
C ALA A 32 -0.42 -4.40 -10.91
N LEU A 33 -1.10 -3.94 -9.85
CA LEU A 33 -0.55 -3.05 -8.84
C LEU A 33 0.61 -3.69 -8.08
N LYS A 34 0.45 -4.93 -7.62
CA LYS A 34 1.55 -5.69 -6.98
C LYS A 34 2.72 -5.92 -7.94
N SER A 35 2.46 -6.22 -9.21
CA SER A 35 3.51 -6.37 -10.22
C SER A 35 4.29 -5.08 -10.46
N GLN A 36 3.65 -3.91 -10.36
CA GLN A 36 4.33 -2.60 -10.42
C GLN A 36 5.08 -2.25 -9.13
N LEU A 37 4.62 -2.75 -7.98
CA LEU A 37 5.29 -2.58 -6.70
C LEU A 37 6.63 -3.32 -6.65
N LEU A 38 6.72 -4.54 -7.18
CA LEU A 38 7.95 -5.36 -7.18
C LEU A 38 9.23 -4.60 -7.64
N PRO A 39 9.28 -3.98 -8.83
CA PRO A 39 10.45 -3.22 -9.25
C PRO A 39 10.68 -1.97 -8.39
N ALA A 40 9.62 -1.36 -7.84
CA ALA A 40 9.74 -0.19 -6.97
C ALA A 40 10.33 -0.53 -5.58
N LEU A 41 10.27 -1.80 -5.16
CA LEU A 41 10.91 -2.29 -3.93
C LEU A 41 12.41 -2.55 -4.08
N GLN A 42 12.91 -2.79 -5.31
CA GLN A 42 14.31 -3.17 -5.55
C GLN A 42 15.34 -2.17 -4.98
N PRO A 43 15.14 -0.83 -5.12
CA PRO A 43 16.06 0.15 -4.53
C PRO A 43 16.14 0.09 -2.99
N LEU A 44 15.14 -0.48 -2.33
CA LEU A 44 15.04 -0.59 -0.88
C LEU A 44 15.61 -1.92 -0.34
N SER A 45 16.10 -2.79 -1.21
CA SER A 45 16.60 -4.12 -0.83
C SER A 45 17.67 -4.13 0.26
N GLN A 46 18.47 -3.06 0.38
CA GLN A 46 19.52 -2.94 1.39
C GLN A 46 19.05 -2.36 2.73
N THR A 47 17.88 -1.71 2.75
CA THR A 47 17.34 -1.06 3.95
C THR A 47 16.24 -1.87 4.62
N LEU A 48 15.69 -2.86 3.91
CA LEU A 48 14.63 -3.72 4.41
C LEU A 48 15.20 -4.81 5.33
N PRO A 49 14.51 -5.12 6.45
CA PRO A 49 14.90 -6.21 7.34
C PRO A 49 14.60 -7.60 6.76
N VAL A 50 13.99 -7.65 5.58
CA VAL A 50 13.59 -8.88 4.88
C VAL A 50 14.03 -8.81 3.42
N SER A 51 14.18 -9.97 2.78
CA SER A 51 14.46 -10.03 1.35
C SER A 51 13.29 -9.48 0.54
N VAL A 52 13.59 -8.70 -0.50
CA VAL A 52 12.56 -8.14 -1.39
C VAL A 52 11.85 -9.30 -2.10
N PRO A 53 10.50 -9.33 -2.10
CA PRO A 53 9.76 -10.34 -2.82
C PRO A 53 10.06 -10.28 -4.32
N THR A 54 10.13 -11.45 -4.95
CA THR A 54 10.34 -11.60 -6.40
C THR A 54 9.05 -11.94 -7.15
N SER A 55 7.97 -12.27 -6.44
CA SER A 55 6.65 -12.58 -6.97
C SER A 55 5.57 -11.74 -6.29
N SER A 56 4.54 -11.35 -7.04
CA SER A 56 3.39 -10.62 -6.53
C SER A 56 2.54 -11.47 -5.57
N ASP A 57 2.67 -12.79 -5.61
CA ASP A 57 2.03 -13.71 -4.67
C ASP A 57 2.68 -13.69 -3.28
N ALA A 58 3.89 -13.15 -3.17
CA ALA A 58 4.60 -12.98 -1.90
C ALA A 58 4.25 -11.64 -1.20
N ILE A 59 3.24 -10.93 -1.71
CA ILE A 59 2.82 -9.61 -1.23
C ILE A 59 1.34 -9.66 -0.90
N TRP A 60 1.01 -9.31 0.35
CA TRP A 60 -0.36 -9.03 0.78
C TRP A 60 -0.52 -7.55 1.07
N LEU A 61 -1.68 -7.02 0.64
CA LEU A 61 -2.04 -5.62 0.81
C LEU A 61 -3.16 -5.51 1.84
N TYR A 62 -3.03 -4.53 2.71
CA TYR A 62 -3.97 -4.25 3.79
C TYR A 62 -4.46 -2.81 3.69
N GLU A 63 -5.70 -2.58 4.10
CA GLU A 63 -6.29 -1.25 4.18
C GLU A 63 -6.79 -0.95 5.60
N ASP A 64 -6.76 0.34 5.96
CA ASP A 64 -7.44 0.81 7.16
C ASP A 64 -8.94 0.55 7.06
N ASN A 65 -9.46 -0.19 8.02
CA ASN A 65 -10.89 -0.40 8.24
C ASN A 65 -11.34 0.29 9.54
N THR A 66 -10.65 1.38 9.92
CA THR A 66 -10.99 2.16 11.10
C THR A 66 -12.38 2.76 10.93
N THR A 67 -13.33 2.22 11.67
CA THR A 67 -14.62 2.86 11.92
C THR A 67 -14.43 3.81 13.10
N GLU A 68 -14.98 5.03 13.02
CA GLU A 68 -14.82 6.05 14.07
C GLU A 68 -15.05 5.46 15.47
N GLY A 69 -14.00 5.50 16.31
CA GLY A 69 -14.05 5.03 17.71
C GLY A 69 -13.45 3.64 18.00
N ALA A 70 -13.01 2.89 17.00
CA ALA A 70 -12.31 1.61 17.18
C ALA A 70 -10.78 1.74 17.00
N PRO A 71 -9.96 0.88 17.65
CA PRO A 71 -8.53 0.80 17.33
C PRO A 71 -8.34 0.50 15.85
N THR A 72 -7.31 1.09 15.24
CA THR A 72 -6.95 0.92 13.83
C THR A 72 -6.91 -0.57 13.47
N ALA A 73 -7.97 -1.05 12.81
CA ALA A 73 -8.08 -2.43 12.39
C ALA A 73 -7.69 -2.47 10.92
N LEU A 74 -6.62 -3.19 10.61
CA LEU A 74 -6.21 -3.43 9.24
C LEU A 74 -6.98 -4.62 8.68
N ARG A 75 -7.48 -4.46 7.46
CA ARG A 75 -8.17 -5.51 6.73
C ARG A 75 -7.30 -5.98 5.59
N CYS A 76 -7.06 -7.30 5.51
CA CYS A 76 -6.37 -7.89 4.38
C CYS A 76 -7.29 -7.87 3.14
N ILE A 77 -6.83 -7.25 2.06
CA ILE A 77 -7.60 -7.10 0.83
C ILE A 77 -7.64 -8.43 0.06
N GLU A 78 -6.61 -9.26 0.21
CA GLU A 78 -6.42 -10.53 -0.50
C GLU A 78 -7.24 -11.69 0.08
N GLU A 79 -7.77 -11.55 1.30
CA GLU A 79 -8.67 -12.55 1.90
C GLU A 79 -10.03 -12.61 1.19
N GLU A 80 -10.39 -11.56 0.45
CA GLU A 80 -11.61 -11.55 -0.35
C GLU A 80 -11.46 -12.38 -1.63
N LYS A 81 -12.43 -13.28 -1.87
CA LYS A 81 -12.46 -14.08 -3.10
C LYS A 81 -12.47 -13.16 -4.33
N GLY A 82 -11.49 -13.35 -5.22
CA GLY A 82 -11.36 -12.61 -6.46
C GLY A 82 -10.71 -11.23 -6.33
N ALA A 83 -10.09 -10.92 -5.18
CA ALA A 83 -9.43 -9.64 -4.94
C ALA A 83 -8.46 -9.23 -6.05
N GLY A 84 -7.59 -10.12 -6.52
CA GLY A 84 -6.59 -9.82 -7.55
C GLY A 84 -7.15 -9.20 -8.85
N GLY A 85 -8.39 -9.55 -9.23
CA GLY A 85 -9.06 -9.03 -10.42
C GLY A 85 -9.73 -7.67 -10.23
N ARG A 86 -9.88 -7.20 -8.99
CA ARG A 86 -10.53 -5.92 -8.70
C ARG A 86 -9.62 -4.76 -9.09
N SER A 87 -10.18 -3.79 -9.78
CA SER A 87 -9.50 -2.52 -10.06
C SER A 87 -9.51 -1.59 -8.85
N VAL A 88 -8.61 -0.62 -8.83
CA VAL A 88 -8.59 0.45 -7.82
C VAL A 88 -9.95 1.15 -7.71
N ALA A 89 -10.62 1.41 -8.83
CA ALA A 89 -11.97 1.97 -8.83
C ALA A 89 -13.00 1.06 -8.14
N GLN A 90 -12.90 -0.26 -8.33
CA GLN A 90 -13.80 -1.24 -7.72
C GLN A 90 -13.57 -1.43 -6.22
N LEU A 91 -12.36 -1.10 -5.74
CA LEU A 91 -12.04 -1.05 -4.30
C LEU A 91 -12.60 0.20 -3.61
N GLY A 92 -13.16 1.16 -4.37
CA GLY A 92 -13.69 2.40 -3.82
C GLY A 92 -12.62 3.32 -3.25
N TRP A 93 -11.35 3.15 -3.65
CA TRP A 93 -10.28 4.00 -3.18
C TRP A 93 -10.44 5.43 -3.71
N GLY A 94 -10.25 6.40 -2.84
CA GLY A 94 -10.16 7.81 -3.23
C GLY A 94 -8.90 8.10 -4.04
N ARG A 95 -8.76 9.35 -4.49
CA ARG A 95 -7.59 9.80 -5.27
C ARG A 95 -6.26 9.57 -4.56
N TRP A 96 -6.26 9.61 -3.23
CA TRP A 96 -5.13 9.34 -2.37
C TRP A 96 -5.49 8.18 -1.46
N LYS A 97 -4.63 7.16 -1.39
CA LYS A 97 -4.85 5.99 -0.54
C LYS A 97 -3.54 5.55 0.10
N SER A 98 -3.59 5.29 1.40
CA SER A 98 -2.56 4.55 2.12
C SER A 98 -2.92 3.07 2.15
N VAL A 99 -1.93 2.23 1.85
CA VAL A 99 -2.02 0.77 1.86
C VAL A 99 -0.84 0.24 2.64
N TYR A 100 -1.05 -0.76 3.47
CA TYR A 100 0.00 -1.39 4.25
C TYR A 100 0.37 -2.72 3.62
N VAL A 101 1.65 -3.06 3.65
CA VAL A 101 2.18 -4.21 2.92
C VAL A 101 2.76 -5.22 3.90
N SER A 102 2.32 -6.48 3.79
CA SER A 102 3.03 -7.60 4.38
C SER A 102 3.72 -8.41 3.29
N PHE A 103 4.95 -8.80 3.58
CA PHE A 103 5.70 -9.75 2.77
C PHE A 103 5.53 -11.16 3.33
N ARG A 104 5.59 -12.15 2.45
CA ARG A 104 5.61 -13.56 2.84
C ARG A 104 6.93 -13.87 3.53
N ASP A 105 6.86 -14.54 4.67
CA ASP A 105 8.05 -14.97 5.41
C ASP A 105 8.71 -16.23 4.78
N GLU A 106 9.86 -16.61 5.33
CA GLU A 106 10.61 -17.81 4.90
C GLU A 106 9.85 -19.12 5.18
N ASN A 107 8.91 -19.11 6.14
CA ASN A 107 8.04 -20.24 6.46
C ASN A 107 6.82 -20.32 5.53
N GLY A 108 6.70 -19.38 4.59
CA GLY A 108 5.60 -19.31 3.64
C GLY A 108 4.30 -18.75 4.21
N SER A 109 4.33 -18.12 5.38
CA SER A 109 3.19 -17.48 6.06
C SER A 109 3.21 -15.96 5.88
N PHE A 110 2.06 -15.33 6.13
CA PHE A 110 1.92 -13.87 6.20
C PHE A 110 1.63 -13.46 7.63
N SER A 111 2.21 -12.34 8.04
CA SER A 111 1.92 -11.70 9.32
C SER A 111 1.16 -10.40 9.08
N ASP A 112 0.69 -9.77 10.15
CA ASP A 112 0.22 -8.40 10.06
C ASP A 112 1.36 -7.48 9.59
N PRO A 113 1.07 -6.45 8.78
CA PRO A 113 2.09 -5.57 8.25
C PRO A 113 2.75 -4.81 9.40
N VAL A 114 4.08 -4.81 9.42
CA VAL A 114 4.87 -3.90 10.26
C VAL A 114 5.10 -2.64 9.46
N TYR A 115 4.75 -1.47 9.98
CA TYR A 115 4.90 -0.20 9.26
C TYR A 115 5.09 0.97 10.23
N THR A 116 5.61 2.06 9.66
CA THR A 116 5.70 3.36 10.31
C THR A 116 5.09 4.36 9.33
N VAL A 117 4.08 5.08 9.78
CA VAL A 117 3.62 6.28 9.08
C VAL A 117 4.37 7.44 9.74
N PRO A 118 5.13 8.26 9.00
CA PRO A 118 5.75 9.43 9.59
C PRO A 118 4.64 10.31 10.16
N ASP A 119 4.71 10.63 11.45
CA ASP A 119 3.79 11.56 12.07
C ASP A 119 3.91 12.92 11.39
N VAL A 120 2.76 13.49 11.06
CA VAL A 120 2.62 14.87 10.58
C VAL A 120 2.54 15.87 11.75
N GLU A 121 2.80 15.44 12.99
CA GLU A 121 2.93 16.37 14.11
C GLU A 121 4.15 17.26 13.89
N ASP A 122 3.80 18.42 13.34
CA ASP A 122 4.57 19.58 12.97
C ASP A 122 5.73 19.88 13.94
N GLU A 123 6.84 20.33 13.37
CA GLU A 123 7.64 21.40 13.97
C GLU A 123 6.67 22.48 14.48
N GLU A 124 6.38 22.51 15.79
CA GLU A 124 5.89 23.74 16.39
C GLU A 124 6.91 24.83 16.01
N PRO A 125 6.51 25.92 15.32
CA PRO A 125 7.43 27.01 15.08
C PRO A 125 7.89 27.47 16.46
N ALA A 126 9.19 27.36 16.72
CA ALA A 126 9.76 27.83 17.97
C ALA A 126 9.28 29.28 18.19
N GLU A 127 8.41 29.49 19.18
CA GLU A 127 8.03 30.83 19.61
C GLU A 127 9.33 31.54 20.06
N GLU A 128 9.55 32.73 19.49
CA GLU A 128 10.74 33.58 19.68
C GLU A 128 11.11 33.87 21.14
#